data_AF-A0A934EAN5-F1
#
_entry.id   AF-A0A934EAN5-F1
#
_cell.length_a   1.000
_cell.length_b   1.000
_cell.length_c   1.000
_cell.angle_alpha   90.00
_cell.angle_beta   90.00
_cell.angle_gamma   90.00
#
_symmetry.space_group_name_H-M   'P 1'
#
loop_
_entity.id
_entity.type
_entity.pdbx_description
1 polymer ?
#
loop_
_entity_poly.entity_id
_entity_poly.type
_entity_poly.pdbx_seq_one_letter_code
_entity_poly.pdbx_strand_id
1 'polypeptide(L)' 'VNFPHKLHGEKAKCDDCHGGDKPLFAQKITGKGEPMKDMYAGKSCGACHDGKKAFKAMGACAKCHKK' A
#
# COMPACT_ATOMS: atom_id res chain seq x y z
N VAL A 1 -4.76 -10.55 -1.57
CA VAL A 1 -4.75 -9.13 -2.03
C VAL A 1 -3.78 -9.06 -3.18
N ASN A 2 -4.20 -8.53 -4.34
CA ASN A 2 -3.29 -8.40 -5.46
C ASN A 2 -2.70 -6.97 -5.50
N PHE A 3 -1.38 -6.85 -5.59
CA PHE A 3 -0.69 -5.57 -5.68
C PHE A 3 0.02 -5.43 -7.04
N PRO A 4 -0.54 -4.66 -7.98
CA PRO A 4 0.07 -4.47 -9.29
C PRO A 4 1.17 -3.39 -9.24
N HIS A 5 2.44 -3.81 -9.22
CA HIS A 5 3.60 -2.91 -9.25
C HIS A 5 3.58 -1.95 -10.43
N LYS A 6 3.16 -2.39 -11.63
CA LYS A 6 3.09 -1.54 -12.82
C LYS A 6 2.21 -0.30 -12.62
N LEU A 7 0.99 -0.49 -12.09
CA LEU A 7 0.06 0.63 -11.88
C LEU A 7 0.55 1.62 -10.82
N HIS A 8 1.29 1.14 -9.82
CA HIS A 8 1.87 2.01 -8.79
C HIS A 8 3.13 2.72 -9.33
N GLY A 9 3.95 2.01 -10.10
CA GLY A 9 5.16 2.55 -10.75
C GLY A 9 4.91 3.65 -11.79
N GLU A 10 3.69 3.71 -12.35
CA GLU A 10 3.28 4.80 -13.24
C GLU A 10 3.05 6.13 -12.49
N LYS A 11 2.83 6.08 -11.17
CA LYS A 11 2.50 7.26 -10.34
C LYS A 11 3.46 7.51 -9.18
N ALA A 12 4.27 6.52 -8.83
CA ALA A 12 5.22 6.54 -7.74
C ALA A 12 6.55 5.90 -8.18
N LYS A 13 7.64 6.34 -7.59
CA LYS A 13 8.97 5.79 -7.80
C LYS A 13 9.24 4.63 -6.83
N CYS A 14 10.24 3.81 -7.15
CA CYS A 14 10.66 2.70 -6.31
C CYS A 14 10.94 3.14 -4.86
N ASP A 15 11.59 4.30 -4.72
CA ASP A 15 11.99 4.86 -3.43
C ASP A 15 10.81 5.37 -2.59
N ASP A 16 9.67 5.69 -3.21
CA ASP A 16 8.48 6.14 -2.48
C ASP A 16 7.88 5.02 -1.61
N CYS A 17 8.21 3.76 -1.92
CA CYS A 17 7.73 2.58 -1.19
C CYS A 17 8.88 1.83 -0.48
N HIS A 18 10.04 1.73 -1.13
CA HIS A 18 11.17 0.93 -0.67
C HIS A 18 12.36 1.76 -0.18
N GLY A 19 12.32 3.07 -0.35
CA GLY A 19 13.41 3.97 0.01
C GLY A 19 13.28 4.53 1.43
N GLY A 20 14.37 5.14 1.89
CA GLY A 20 14.48 5.81 3.19
C GLY A 20 14.85 4.87 4.34
N ASP A 21 15.01 5.46 5.54
CA ASP A 21 15.41 4.74 6.76
C ASP A 21 14.32 3.79 7.28
N LYS A 22 13.07 4.03 6.90
CA LYS A 22 11.89 3.23 7.27
C LYS A 22 10.99 3.05 6.05
N PRO A 23 11.30 2.10 5.16
CA PRO A 23 10.50 1.87 3.96
C PRO A 23 9.08 1.40 4.33
N LEU A 24 8.10 1.78 3.52
CA LEU A 24 6.71 1.32 3.68
C LEU A 24 6.58 -0.19 3.45
N PHE A 25 7.41 -0.72 2.55
CA PHE A 25 7.47 -2.14 2.23
C PHE A 25 8.92 -2.58 2.02
N ALA A 26 9.26 -3.76 2.53
CA ALA A 26 10.51 -4.40 2.15
C ALA A 26 10.49 -4.76 0.65
N GLN A 27 11.65 -4.73 -0.01
CA GLN A 27 11.77 -5.09 -1.43
C GLN A 27 11.41 -6.56 -1.71
N LYS A 28 11.54 -7.41 -0.68
CA LYS A 28 11.10 -8.80 -0.71
C LYS A 28 9.95 -8.96 0.27
N ILE A 29 8.93 -9.72 -0.13
CA ILE A 29 7.84 -10.08 0.78
C ILE A 29 8.42 -10.96 1.89
N THR A 30 8.53 -10.39 3.08
CA THR A 30 9.02 -11.07 4.28
C THR A 30 7.91 -11.04 5.34
N GLY A 31 7.33 -12.20 5.65
CA GLY A 31 6.31 -12.32 6.69
C GLY A 31 4.87 -12.25 6.19
N LYS A 32 3.95 -12.05 7.13
CA LYS A 32 2.51 -11.95 6.88
C LYS A 32 2.14 -10.51 6.52
N GLY A 33 1.12 -10.35 5.69
CA GLY A 33 0.61 -9.01 5.33
C GLY A 33 0.18 -8.21 6.55
N GLU A 34 0.23 -6.88 6.42
CA GLU A 34 -0.23 -5.95 7.45
C GLU A 34 -1.76 -6.00 7.60
N PRO A 35 -2.29 -5.95 8.84
CA PRO A 35 -3.74 -5.96 9.05
C PRO A 35 -4.37 -4.63 8.62
N MET A 36 -5.63 -4.67 8.19
CA MET A 36 -6.37 -3.46 7.76
C MET A 36 -6.40 -2.35 8.81
N LYS A 37 -6.34 -2.68 10.11
CA LYS A 37 -6.26 -1.69 11.19
C LYS A 37 -5.05 -0.77 11.05
N ASP A 38 -3.91 -1.31 10.63
CA ASP A 38 -2.66 -0.56 10.48
C ASP A 38 -2.73 0.32 9.22
N MET A 39 -3.38 -0.16 8.16
CA MET A 39 -3.72 0.68 7.00
C MET A 39 -4.63 1.85 7.39
N TYR A 40 -5.64 1.64 8.24
CA TYR A 40 -6.51 2.74 8.69
C TYR A 40 -5.78 3.73 9.61
N ALA A 41 -4.70 3.29 10.26
CA ALA A 41 -3.79 4.15 11.02
C ALA A 41 -2.74 4.86 10.12
N GLY A 42 -2.83 4.74 8.79
CA GLY A 42 -1.94 5.40 7.84
C GLY A 42 -0.63 4.67 7.56
N LYS A 43 -0.49 3.40 7.98
CA LYS A 43 0.68 2.56 7.68
C LYS A 43 0.48 1.76 6.39
N SER A 44 1.56 1.19 5.86
CA SER A 44 1.53 0.31 4.68
C SER A 44 0.76 0.98 3.52
N CYS A 45 -0.22 0.30 2.91
CA CYS A 45 -1.04 0.85 1.82
C CYS A 45 -1.78 2.13 2.24
N GLY A 46 -2.09 2.29 3.53
CA GLY A 46 -2.77 3.43 4.11
C GLY A 46 -1.97 4.74 4.09
N ALA A 47 -0.65 4.67 3.88
CA ALA A 47 0.20 5.86 3.75
C ALA A 47 -0.17 6.73 2.54
N CYS A 48 -0.84 6.12 1.55
CA CYS A 48 -1.37 6.78 0.36
C CYS A 48 -2.87 6.55 0.18
N HIS A 49 -3.43 5.39 0.54
CA HIS A 49 -4.86 5.10 0.44
C HIS A 49 -5.68 5.66 1.62
N ASP A 50 -5.46 6.94 1.93
CA ASP A 50 -6.05 7.69 3.04
C ASP A 50 -7.31 8.49 2.64
N GLY A 51 -7.61 8.57 1.34
CA GLY A 51 -8.69 9.41 0.80
C GLY A 51 -8.24 10.81 0.36
N LYS A 52 -6.96 11.14 0.53
CA LYS A 52 -6.35 12.41 0.11
C LYS A 52 -5.37 12.19 -1.03
N LYS A 53 -4.37 11.31 -0.85
CA LYS A 53 -3.37 11.01 -1.89
C LYS A 53 -3.89 10.01 -2.93
N ALA A 54 -4.61 9.00 -2.45
CA ALA A 54 -5.33 8.03 -3.26
C ALA A 54 -6.70 7.75 -2.65
N PHE A 55 -7.49 6.88 -3.29
CA PHE A 55 -8.79 6.50 -2.76
C PHE A 55 -8.66 5.91 -1.34
N LYS A 56 -9.64 6.21 -0.48
CA LYS A 56 -9.67 5.70 0.89
C LYS A 56 -9.83 4.18 0.89
N ALA A 57 -8.94 3.46 1.58
CA ALA A 57 -9.00 2.00 1.65
C ALA A 57 -10.26 1.49 2.35
N MET A 58 -10.75 2.23 3.35
CA MET A 58 -11.96 1.91 4.09
C MET A 58 -13.18 2.01 3.17
N GLY A 59 -13.89 0.90 2.99
CA GLY A 59 -15.07 0.80 2.12
C GLY A 59 -14.77 0.45 0.66
N ALA A 60 -13.50 0.44 0.24
CA ALA A 60 -13.09 0.12 -1.14
C ALA A 60 -12.55 -1.32 -1.30
N CYS A 61 -13.09 -2.27 -0.53
CA CYS A 61 -12.55 -3.64 -0.37
C CYS A 61 -12.29 -4.36 -1.71
N ALA A 62 -13.25 -4.27 -2.63
CA ALA A 62 -13.19 -4.95 -3.93
C ALA A 62 -12.08 -4.42 -4.86
N LYS A 63 -11.52 -3.23 -4.60
CA LYS A 63 -10.42 -2.69 -5.42
C LYS A 63 -9.13 -3.49 -5.25
N CYS A 64 -8.91 -4.04 -4.06
CA CYS A 64 -7.67 -4.77 -3.72
C CYS A 64 -7.91 -6.28 -3.52
N HIS A 65 -9.10 -6.66 -3.04
CA HIS A 65 -9.49 -8.05 -2.76
C HIS A 65 -10.26 -8.64 -3.94
N LYS A 66 -9.62 -8.69 -5.10
CA LYS A 66 -10.15 -9.41 -6.26
C LYS A 66 -10.00 -10.92 -6.03
N LYS A 67 -11.04 -11.68 -6.39
CA LYS A 67 -11.01 -13.16 -6.42
C LYS A 67 -10.01 -13.64 -7.47
#